data_AF-A0A5B8U617-F1
#
_entry.id   AF-A0A5B8U617-F1
#
_cell.length_a   1.000
_cell.length_b   1.000
_cell.length_c   1.000
_cell.angle_alpha   90.00
_cell.angle_beta   90.00
_cell.angle_gamma   90.00
#
_symmetry.space_group_name_H-M   'P 1'
#
loop_
_entity.id
_entity.type
_entity.pdbx_description
1 polymer ?
#
loop_
_entity_poly.entity_id
_entity_poly.type
_entity_poly.pdbx_seq_one_letter_code
_entity_poly.pdbx_strand_id
1 'polypeptide(L)'
;MTVKTAIAVATAGAAVLAGCGSQSASDQARNQATNAQQQVQQAEPALSPKAQNVLQDAQALAADIATTARNYASGKVTDQQAADKLGGYQQRATALSQRAKDLPATERSRSQLTKLTKQLSSTTSSLRSSVDQGAAGADVQGSVDRLRTAATATYQQLQGRLPADTRKAITQALNALGA
;
A
#
# COMPACT_ATOMS: atom_id res chain seq x y z
N MET A 1 -10.33 31.29 20.09
CA MET A 1 -11.44 30.74 20.89
C MET A 1 -12.62 30.48 19.95
N THR A 2 -12.81 29.26 19.44
CA THR A 2 -13.71 28.18 19.92
C THR A 2 -15.19 28.32 19.51
N VAL A 3 -15.65 27.33 18.73
CA VAL A 3 -17.01 26.76 18.57
C VAL A 3 -18.14 27.62 17.99
N LYS A 4 -18.59 27.28 16.77
CA LYS A 4 -20.02 26.98 16.42
C LYS A 4 -20.17 26.72 14.91
N THR A 5 -19.78 25.54 14.46
CA THR A 5 -20.23 24.98 13.17
C THR A 5 -20.68 23.52 13.35
N ALA A 6 -21.33 23.27 14.49
CA ALA A 6 -22.31 22.21 14.64
C ALA A 6 -23.68 22.88 14.54
N ILE A 7 -24.68 22.20 13.98
CA ILE A 7 -26.04 22.70 13.70
C ILE A 7 -26.20 23.32 12.30
N ALA A 8 -25.92 22.52 11.26
CA ALA A 8 -26.66 22.60 10.00
C ALA A 8 -27.26 21.23 9.61
N VAL A 9 -27.35 20.31 10.58
CA VAL A 9 -27.98 18.98 10.44
C VAL A 9 -29.44 19.00 10.95
N ALA A 10 -29.88 20.09 11.60
CA ALA A 10 -31.21 20.16 12.22
C ALA A 10 -32.29 20.80 11.35
N THR A 11 -31.95 21.50 10.27
CA THR A 11 -32.91 22.29 9.48
C THR A 11 -33.43 21.58 8.22
N ALA A 12 -33.25 20.27 8.11
CA ALA A 12 -33.90 19.45 7.08
C ALA A 12 -34.97 18.49 7.64
N GLY A 13 -35.15 18.45 8.96
CA GLY A 13 -36.15 17.60 9.62
C GLY A 13 -37.52 18.27 9.83
N ALA A 14 -37.64 19.59 9.61
CA ALA A 14 -38.83 20.35 9.99
C ALA A 14 -39.77 20.72 8.82
N ALA A 15 -39.46 20.32 7.58
CA ALA A 15 -40.31 20.60 6.42
C ALA A 15 -41.07 19.37 5.89
N VAL A 16 -41.09 18.25 6.64
CA VAL A 16 -41.81 17.03 6.24
C VAL A 16 -43.31 17.07 6.62
N LEU A 17 -43.79 18.12 7.30
CA LEU A 17 -45.15 18.15 7.85
C LEU A 17 -46.21 18.94 7.07
N ALA A 18 -45.94 19.35 5.82
CA ALA A 18 -46.97 19.96 4.98
C ALA A 18 -47.02 19.25 3.62
N GLY A 19 -48.22 18.79 3.27
CA GLY A 19 -48.44 17.84 2.20
C GLY A 19 -48.20 18.36 0.78
N CYS A 20 -48.32 17.39 -0.13
CA CYS A 20 -48.53 17.49 -1.57
C CYS A 20 -47.31 17.78 -2.46
N GLY A 21 -47.05 16.83 -3.37
CA GLY A 21 -46.31 17.02 -4.62
C GLY A 21 -44.79 17.03 -4.44
N SER A 22 -44.06 15.95 -4.68
CA SER A 22 -43.91 15.36 -6.01
C SER A 22 -42.85 14.27 -5.87
N GLN A 23 -42.99 13.14 -6.58
CA GLN A 23 -41.90 12.16 -6.74
C GLN A 23 -40.59 12.87 -7.14
N SER A 24 -40.68 13.99 -7.88
CA SER A 24 -39.59 14.89 -8.25
C SER A 24 -38.76 15.44 -7.08
N ALA A 25 -39.36 15.79 -5.94
CA ALA A 25 -38.62 16.29 -4.77
C ALA A 25 -37.87 15.16 -4.05
N SER A 26 -38.46 13.96 -4.00
CA SER A 26 -37.82 12.76 -3.47
C SER A 26 -36.70 12.27 -4.38
N ASP A 27 -36.88 12.35 -5.70
CA ASP A 27 -35.84 12.05 -6.70
C ASP A 27 -34.71 13.10 -6.67
N GLN A 28 -35.01 14.38 -6.47
CA GLN A 28 -33.98 15.41 -6.26
C GLN A 28 -33.21 15.21 -4.96
N ALA A 29 -33.88 14.88 -3.86
CA ALA A 29 -33.20 14.56 -2.60
C ALA A 29 -32.32 13.30 -2.72
N ARG A 30 -32.78 12.29 -3.47
CA ARG A 30 -32.02 11.06 -3.73
C ARG A 30 -30.85 11.29 -4.69
N ASN A 31 -31.03 12.13 -5.72
CA ASN A 31 -29.95 12.54 -6.63
C ASN A 31 -28.93 13.45 -5.94
N GLN A 32 -29.35 14.31 -5.00
CA GLN A 32 -28.45 15.12 -4.17
C GLN A 32 -27.71 14.29 -3.13
N ALA A 33 -28.37 13.31 -2.49
CA ALA A 33 -27.69 12.35 -1.61
C ALA A 33 -26.71 11.45 -2.37
N THR A 34 -27.04 11.06 -3.60
CA THR A 34 -26.15 10.30 -4.48
C THR A 34 -24.97 11.16 -4.97
N ASN A 35 -25.20 12.45 -5.28
CA ASN A 35 -24.12 13.40 -5.59
C ASN A 35 -23.21 13.66 -4.37
N ALA A 36 -23.79 13.79 -3.17
CA ALA A 36 -23.02 13.96 -1.94
C ALA A 36 -22.23 12.68 -1.58
N GLN A 37 -22.80 11.48 -1.78
CA GLN A 37 -22.09 10.22 -1.59
C GLN A 37 -21.03 9.96 -2.68
N GLN A 38 -21.20 10.47 -3.90
CA GLN A 38 -20.18 10.47 -4.94
C GLN A 38 -19.07 11.51 -4.67
N GLN A 39 -19.40 12.70 -4.15
CA GLN A 39 -18.41 13.70 -3.76
C GLN A 39 -17.62 13.32 -2.50
N VAL A 40 -18.21 12.58 -1.56
CA VAL A 40 -17.50 12.04 -0.39
C VAL A 40 -16.57 10.88 -0.77
N GLN A 41 -16.81 10.20 -1.90
CA GLN A 41 -15.84 9.27 -2.50
C GLN A 41 -14.73 9.98 -3.31
N GLN A 42 -14.89 11.27 -3.64
CA GLN A 42 -13.90 12.04 -4.40
C GLN A 42 -12.82 12.73 -3.55
N ALA A 43 -12.83 12.56 -2.23
CA ALA A 43 -11.81 13.13 -1.37
C ALA A 43 -11.23 12.11 -0.38
N GLU A 44 -10.91 10.90 -0.85
CA GLU A 44 -9.80 10.21 -0.18
C GLU A 44 -8.55 11.03 -0.46
N PRO A 45 -7.90 11.62 0.57
CA PRO A 45 -6.72 12.44 0.34
C PRO A 45 -5.69 11.58 -0.39
N ALA A 46 -5.14 12.17 -1.46
CA ALA A 46 -3.99 11.60 -2.16
C ALA A 46 -2.95 11.17 -1.14
N LEU A 47 -2.25 10.07 -1.43
CA LEU A 47 -1.16 9.64 -0.56
C LEU A 47 -0.20 10.81 -0.34
N SER A 48 0.22 11.02 0.90
CA SER A 48 1.22 12.04 1.17
C SER A 48 2.50 11.73 0.39
N PRO A 49 3.27 12.74 -0.06
CA PRO A 49 4.53 12.51 -0.76
C PRO A 49 5.48 11.58 0.02
N LYS A 50 5.45 11.65 1.36
CA LYS A 50 6.21 10.76 2.24
C LYS A 50 5.75 9.30 2.11
N ALA A 51 4.44 9.04 2.16
CA ALA A 51 3.90 7.69 1.99
C ALA A 51 4.13 7.14 0.58
N GLN A 52 4.09 7.99 -0.45
CA GLN A 52 4.45 7.60 -1.81
C GLN A 52 5.91 7.16 -1.91
N ASN A 53 6.84 7.92 -1.34
CA ASN A 53 8.27 7.55 -1.33
C ASN A 53 8.50 6.24 -0.59
N VAL A 54 7.86 6.05 0.58
CA VAL A 54 7.96 4.78 1.33
C VAL A 54 7.42 3.61 0.51
N LEU A 55 6.31 3.79 -0.21
CA LEU A 55 5.76 2.76 -1.07
C LEU A 55 6.69 2.41 -2.23
N GLN A 56 7.21 3.43 -2.94
CA GLN A 56 8.14 3.24 -4.05
C GLN A 56 9.42 2.53 -3.59
N ASP A 57 10.01 2.99 -2.48
CA ASP A 57 11.22 2.38 -1.92
C ASP A 57 10.99 0.93 -1.46
N ALA A 58 9.83 0.65 -0.84
CA ALA A 58 9.45 -0.69 -0.43
C ALA A 58 9.24 -1.62 -1.65
N GLN A 59 8.65 -1.11 -2.72
CA GLN A 59 8.46 -1.84 -3.97
C GLN A 59 9.77 -2.12 -4.70
N ALA A 60 10.66 -1.14 -4.77
CA ALA A 60 12.00 -1.30 -5.33
C ALA A 60 12.79 -2.34 -4.52
N LEU A 61 12.74 -2.27 -3.18
CA LEU A 61 13.36 -3.26 -2.32
C LEU A 61 12.76 -4.66 -2.52
N ALA A 62 11.45 -4.77 -2.72
CA ALA A 62 10.80 -6.04 -3.01
C ALA A 62 11.37 -6.68 -4.28
N ALA A 63 11.51 -5.88 -5.34
CA ALA A 63 12.10 -6.31 -6.61
C ALA A 63 13.57 -6.72 -6.42
N ASP A 64 14.37 -5.92 -5.73
CA ASP A 64 15.78 -6.22 -5.41
C ASP A 64 15.93 -7.59 -4.70
N ILE A 65 15.10 -7.83 -3.68
CA ILE A 65 15.07 -9.09 -2.93
C ILE A 65 14.72 -10.24 -3.88
N ALA A 66 13.68 -10.09 -4.70
CA ALA A 66 13.23 -11.13 -5.61
C ALA A 66 14.23 -11.43 -6.73
N THR A 67 14.93 -10.42 -7.25
CA THR A 67 16.02 -10.59 -8.22
C THR A 67 17.18 -11.33 -7.59
N THR A 68 17.58 -10.97 -6.37
CA THR A 68 18.66 -11.67 -5.66
C THR A 68 18.29 -13.11 -5.35
N ALA A 69 17.08 -13.36 -4.86
CA ALA A 69 16.52 -14.69 -4.63
C ALA A 69 16.52 -15.55 -5.90
N ARG A 70 16.10 -15.00 -7.05
CA ARG A 70 16.14 -15.71 -8.33
C ARG A 70 17.54 -15.98 -8.85
N ASN A 71 18.44 -15.01 -8.72
CA ASN A 71 19.84 -15.21 -9.09
C ASN A 71 20.47 -16.30 -8.22
N TYR A 72 20.11 -16.37 -6.94
CA TYR A 72 20.56 -17.43 -6.04
C TYR A 72 19.99 -18.78 -6.45
N ALA A 73 18.68 -18.89 -6.64
CA ALA A 73 18.01 -20.12 -7.06
C ALA A 73 18.49 -20.65 -8.44
N SER A 74 18.97 -19.76 -9.32
CA SER A 74 19.54 -20.11 -10.63
C SER A 74 21.06 -20.35 -10.61
N GLY A 75 21.71 -20.28 -9.44
CA GLY A 75 23.15 -20.46 -9.29
C GLY A 75 24.02 -19.33 -9.88
N LYS A 76 23.41 -18.18 -10.22
CA LYS A 76 24.12 -17.00 -10.76
C LYS A 76 24.84 -16.19 -9.68
N VAL A 77 24.48 -16.38 -8.41
CA VAL A 77 25.19 -15.80 -7.26
C VAL A 77 25.49 -16.89 -6.24
N THR A 78 26.64 -16.77 -5.58
CA THR A 78 27.06 -17.66 -4.50
C THR A 78 26.28 -17.38 -3.21
N ASP A 79 26.30 -18.33 -2.27
CA ASP A 79 25.67 -18.17 -0.95
C ASP A 79 26.17 -16.91 -0.23
N GLN A 80 27.49 -16.68 -0.26
CA GLN A 80 28.11 -15.51 0.37
C GLN A 80 27.62 -14.19 -0.25
N GLN A 81 27.53 -14.13 -1.59
CA GLN A 81 27.03 -12.94 -2.30
C GLN A 81 25.54 -12.71 -2.04
N ALA A 82 24.74 -13.77 -1.96
CA ALA A 82 23.33 -13.67 -1.64
C ALA A 82 23.12 -13.23 -0.18
N ALA A 83 23.86 -13.82 0.77
CA ALA A 83 23.79 -13.49 2.20
C ALA A 83 24.18 -12.03 2.48
N ASP A 84 25.23 -11.53 1.84
CA ASP A 84 25.65 -10.13 1.95
C ASP A 84 24.57 -9.16 1.44
N LYS A 85 24.04 -9.40 0.24
CA LYS A 85 22.95 -8.61 -0.34
C LYS A 85 21.70 -8.63 0.53
N LEU A 86 21.29 -9.80 1.00
CA LEU A 86 20.14 -9.96 1.89
C LEU A 86 20.36 -9.25 3.24
N GLY A 87 21.59 -9.25 3.77
CA GLY A 87 21.96 -8.45 4.93
C GLY A 87 21.76 -6.94 4.71
N GLY A 88 22.18 -6.43 3.56
CA GLY A 88 21.94 -5.03 3.17
C GLY A 88 20.45 -4.71 3.00
N TYR A 89 19.67 -5.62 2.40
CA TYR A 89 18.22 -5.46 2.25
C TYR A 89 17.49 -5.45 3.59
N GLN A 90 17.96 -6.22 4.57
CA GLN A 90 17.37 -6.26 5.89
C GLN A 90 17.50 -4.89 6.59
N GLN A 91 18.66 -4.25 6.50
CA GLN A 91 18.85 -2.89 7.02
C GLN A 91 17.94 -1.87 6.32
N ARG A 92 17.82 -1.95 4.99
CA ARG A 92 16.90 -1.10 4.21
C ARG A 92 15.44 -1.33 4.60
N ALA A 93 15.02 -2.58 4.80
CA ALA A 93 13.67 -2.93 5.23
C ALA A 93 13.36 -2.36 6.63
N THR A 94 14.32 -2.43 7.57
CA THR A 94 14.18 -1.82 8.90
C THR A 94 14.03 -0.30 8.80
N ALA A 95 14.88 0.37 8.01
CA ALA A 95 14.79 1.81 7.80
C ALA A 95 13.45 2.22 7.17
N LEU A 96 12.95 1.45 6.20
CA LEU A 96 11.64 1.68 5.60
C LEU A 96 10.48 1.44 6.57
N SER A 97 10.59 0.43 7.44
CA SER A 97 9.60 0.21 8.48
C SER A 97 9.54 1.37 9.46
N GLN A 98 10.69 1.97 9.82
CA GLN A 98 10.70 3.16 10.65
C GLN A 98 10.07 4.35 9.94
N ARG A 99 10.44 4.63 8.68
CA ARG A 99 9.82 5.68 7.87
C ARG A 99 8.32 5.49 7.70
N ALA A 100 7.85 4.24 7.57
CA ALA A 100 6.42 3.92 7.54
C ALA A 100 5.74 4.21 8.88
N LYS A 101 6.40 3.95 10.01
CA LYS A 101 5.87 4.27 11.35
C LYS A 101 5.83 5.76 11.66
N ASP A 102 6.76 6.53 11.08
CA ASP A 102 6.85 7.98 11.22
C ASP A 102 5.77 8.72 10.41
N LEU A 103 5.01 8.00 9.57
CA LEU A 103 3.84 8.56 8.89
C LEU A 103 2.75 8.94 9.92
N PRO A 104 1.94 9.97 9.63
CA PRO A 104 0.82 10.36 10.49
C PRO A 104 -0.12 9.19 10.74
N ALA A 105 -0.61 9.03 11.98
CA ALA A 105 -1.59 7.98 12.32
C ALA A 105 -2.92 8.11 11.56
N THR A 106 -3.24 9.33 11.11
CA THR A 106 -4.40 9.64 10.28
C THR A 106 -4.27 9.12 8.85
N GLU A 107 -3.06 8.76 8.42
CA GLU A 107 -2.86 8.16 7.11
C GLU A 107 -3.22 6.67 7.12
N ARG A 108 -4.31 6.33 6.43
CA ARG A 108 -4.75 4.93 6.26
C ARG A 108 -3.66 4.05 5.61
N SER A 109 -2.82 4.66 4.77
CA SER A 109 -1.64 4.05 4.13
C SER A 109 -0.57 3.61 5.13
N ARG A 110 -0.44 4.26 6.29
CA ARG A 110 0.55 3.93 7.32
C ARG A 110 0.50 2.47 7.70
N SER A 111 -0.70 1.95 7.99
CA SER A 111 -0.89 0.55 8.41
C SER A 111 -0.49 -0.42 7.30
N GLN A 112 -0.86 -0.13 6.05
CA GLN A 112 -0.54 -0.96 4.89
C GLN A 112 0.97 -0.94 4.59
N LEU A 113 1.59 0.23 4.60
CA LEU A 113 3.04 0.38 4.39
C LEU A 113 3.85 -0.26 5.51
N THR A 114 3.38 -0.15 6.76
CA THR A 114 4.01 -0.84 7.90
C THR A 114 3.92 -2.36 7.74
N LYS A 115 2.79 -2.89 7.24
CA LYS A 115 2.66 -4.32 6.96
C LYS A 115 3.59 -4.76 5.83
N LEU A 116 3.61 -4.02 4.72
CA LEU A 116 4.48 -4.31 3.58
C LEU A 116 5.96 -4.32 3.98
N THR A 117 6.41 -3.31 4.72
CA THR A 117 7.81 -3.22 5.20
C THR A 117 8.17 -4.30 6.20
N LYS A 118 7.23 -4.73 7.06
CA LYS A 118 7.42 -5.91 7.91
C LYS A 118 7.53 -7.19 7.09
N GLN A 119 6.67 -7.38 6.08
CA GLN A 119 6.75 -8.54 5.20
C GLN A 119 8.06 -8.57 4.42
N LEU A 120 8.54 -7.43 3.93
CA LEU A 120 9.87 -7.30 3.33
C LEU A 120 10.97 -7.77 4.28
N SER A 121 10.95 -7.30 5.52
CA SER A 121 11.92 -7.71 6.53
C SER A 121 11.84 -9.21 6.81
N SER A 122 10.62 -9.75 7.00
CA SER A 122 10.42 -11.18 7.27
C SER A 122 10.87 -12.05 6.11
N THR A 123 10.48 -11.72 4.88
CA THR A 123 10.90 -12.44 3.68
C THR A 123 12.42 -12.38 3.49
N THR A 124 13.04 -11.22 3.71
CA THR A 124 14.50 -11.07 3.61
C THR A 124 15.21 -11.95 4.63
N SER A 125 14.74 -11.96 5.88
CA SER A 125 15.30 -12.81 6.93
C SER A 125 15.13 -14.30 6.61
N SER A 126 13.94 -14.71 6.14
CA SER A 126 13.69 -16.10 5.73
C SER A 126 14.58 -16.52 4.57
N LEU A 127 14.72 -15.67 3.55
CA LEU A 127 15.62 -15.92 2.43
C LEU A 127 17.07 -16.03 2.88
N ARG A 128 17.51 -15.17 3.81
CA ARG A 128 18.86 -15.24 4.35
C ARG A 128 19.09 -16.54 5.10
N SER A 129 18.15 -16.94 5.97
CA SER A 129 18.20 -18.24 6.64
C SER A 129 18.23 -19.40 5.65
N SER A 130 17.46 -19.33 4.56
CA SER A 130 17.48 -20.33 3.49
C SER A 130 18.83 -20.38 2.77
N VAL A 131 19.44 -19.23 2.46
CA VAL A 131 20.77 -19.16 1.85
C VAL A 131 21.85 -19.71 2.79
N ASP A 132 21.85 -19.32 4.06
CA ASP A 132 22.80 -19.84 5.07
C ASP A 132 22.67 -21.38 5.25
N GLN A 133 21.48 -21.94 4.99
CA GLN A 133 21.23 -23.39 5.07
C GLN A 133 21.47 -24.13 3.75
N GLY A 134 21.84 -23.44 2.67
CA GLY A 134 21.98 -24.03 1.33
C GLY A 134 20.64 -24.54 0.77
N ALA A 135 19.53 -23.91 1.14
CA ALA A 135 18.18 -24.37 0.78
C ALA A 135 17.95 -24.36 -0.74
N ALA A 136 17.11 -25.29 -1.19
CA ALA A 136 16.77 -25.45 -2.59
C ALA A 136 15.95 -24.25 -3.12
N GLY A 137 16.00 -24.04 -4.44
CA GLY A 137 15.32 -22.92 -5.11
C GLY A 137 13.81 -22.83 -4.85
N ALA A 138 13.15 -23.93 -4.45
CA ALA A 138 11.71 -23.95 -4.15
C ALA A 138 11.34 -23.14 -2.88
N ASP A 139 12.14 -23.22 -1.82
CA ASP A 139 11.92 -22.47 -0.57
C ASP A 139 12.11 -20.96 -0.76
N VAL A 140 13.07 -20.64 -1.63
CA VAL A 140 13.39 -19.29 -2.08
C VAL A 140 12.24 -18.72 -2.92
N GLN A 141 11.72 -19.50 -3.88
CA GLN A 141 10.58 -19.13 -4.71
C GLN A 141 9.32 -18.86 -3.87
N GLY A 142 8.97 -19.74 -2.94
CA GLY A 142 7.80 -19.56 -2.08
C GLY A 142 7.88 -18.33 -1.15
N SER A 143 9.09 -17.88 -0.83
CA SER A 143 9.32 -16.64 -0.08
C SER A 143 9.13 -15.39 -0.95
N VAL A 144 9.56 -15.47 -2.22
CA VAL A 144 9.35 -14.42 -3.24
C VAL A 144 7.87 -14.29 -3.62
N ASP A 145 7.14 -15.40 -3.78
CA ASP A 145 5.71 -15.38 -4.12
C ASP A 145 4.86 -14.72 -3.02
N ARG A 146 5.19 -14.98 -1.75
CA ARG A 146 4.55 -14.31 -0.61
C ARG A 146 4.80 -12.81 -0.63
N LEU A 147 6.03 -12.40 -0.96
CA LEU A 147 6.39 -10.99 -1.08
C LEU A 147 5.69 -10.30 -2.25
N ARG A 148 5.60 -10.98 -3.40
CA ARG A 148 4.87 -10.48 -4.58
C ARG A 148 3.40 -10.28 -4.26
N THR A 149 2.77 -11.25 -3.61
CA THR A 149 1.36 -11.18 -3.21
C THR A 149 1.12 -9.99 -2.28
N ALA A 150 1.98 -9.80 -1.28
CA ALA A 150 1.94 -8.68 -0.35
C ALA A 150 2.10 -7.31 -1.04
N ALA A 151 3.11 -7.17 -1.91
CA ALA A 151 3.40 -5.94 -2.64
C ALA A 151 2.25 -5.58 -3.60
N THR A 152 1.70 -6.59 -4.29
CA THR A 152 0.57 -6.42 -5.22
C THR A 152 -0.70 -6.02 -4.48
N ALA A 153 -1.03 -6.69 -3.37
CA ALA A 153 -2.20 -6.35 -2.57
C ALA A 153 -2.12 -4.93 -2.00
N THR A 154 -0.93 -4.52 -1.52
CA THR A 154 -0.71 -3.16 -1.02
C THR A 154 -0.84 -2.13 -2.13
N TYR A 155 -0.33 -2.42 -3.33
CA TYR A 155 -0.52 -1.54 -4.48
C TYR A 155 -1.98 -1.40 -4.88
N GLN A 156 -2.72 -2.50 -5.01
CA GLN A 156 -4.15 -2.45 -5.38
C GLN A 156 -4.98 -1.64 -4.39
N GLN A 157 -4.63 -1.68 -3.10
CA GLN A 157 -5.30 -0.88 -2.06
C GLN A 157 -4.94 0.61 -2.13
N LEU A 158 -3.80 0.98 -2.72
CA LEU A 158 -3.28 2.34 -2.75
C LEU A 158 -3.33 3.00 -4.14
N GLN A 159 -3.53 2.24 -5.22
CA GLN A 159 -3.45 2.72 -6.61
C GLN A 159 -4.44 3.85 -6.93
N GLY A 160 -5.63 3.83 -6.31
CA GLY A 160 -6.64 4.88 -6.48
C GLY A 160 -6.19 6.24 -5.92
N ARG A 161 -5.14 6.26 -5.09
CA ARG A 161 -4.64 7.43 -4.35
C ARG A 161 -3.24 7.87 -4.80
N LEU A 162 -2.71 7.21 -5.83
CA LEU A 162 -1.38 7.44 -6.38
C LEU A 162 -1.45 8.25 -7.67
N PRO A 163 -0.52 9.20 -7.89
CA PRO A 163 -0.37 9.85 -9.19
C PRO A 163 0.06 8.83 -10.26
N ALA A 164 -0.24 9.15 -11.53
CA ALA A 164 -0.05 8.24 -12.66
C ALA A 164 1.41 7.78 -12.82
N ASP A 165 2.38 8.65 -12.57
CA ASP A 165 3.81 8.32 -12.66
C ASP A 165 4.25 7.34 -11.58
N THR A 166 3.79 7.52 -10.34
CA THR A 166 4.05 6.58 -9.24
C THR A 166 3.43 5.21 -9.53
N ARG A 167 2.22 5.18 -10.13
CA ARG A 167 1.60 3.93 -10.58
C ARG A 167 2.43 3.21 -11.64
N LYS A 168 2.98 3.92 -12.62
CA LYS A 168 3.86 3.33 -13.65
C LYS A 168 5.12 2.73 -13.02
N ALA A 169 5.81 3.46 -12.14
CA ALA A 169 7.03 2.98 -11.49
C ALA A 169 6.78 1.72 -10.64
N ILE A 170 5.69 1.71 -9.87
CA ILE A 170 5.27 0.55 -9.08
C ILE A 170 4.89 -0.63 -9.98
N THR A 171 4.14 -0.40 -11.05
CA THR A 171 3.75 -1.46 -11.98
C THR A 171 4.99 -2.09 -12.63
N GLN A 172 6.02 -1.30 -12.96
CA GLN A 172 7.29 -1.82 -13.44
C GLN A 172 8.01 -2.67 -12.38
N ALA A 173 8.04 -2.24 -11.11
CA ALA A 173 8.61 -3.02 -10.01
C ALA A 173 7.85 -4.34 -9.78
N LEU A 174 6.52 -4.34 -9.87
CA LEU A 174 5.67 -5.53 -9.78
C LEU A 174 5.85 -6.47 -10.97
N ASN A 175 6.09 -5.94 -12.17
CA ASN A 175 6.43 -6.76 -13.34
C ASN A 175 7.81 -7.39 -13.19
N ALA A 176 8.79 -6.65 -12.67
CA ALA A 176 10.11 -7.18 -12.35
C ALA A 176 10.02 -8.30 -11.31
N LEU A 177 9.06 -8.27 -10.39
CA LEU A 177 8.76 -9.35 -9.43
C LEU A 177 8.21 -10.64 -10.09
N GLY A 178 7.72 -10.58 -11.33
CA GLY A 178 7.06 -11.71 -12.01
C GLY A 178 7.66 -12.17 -13.33
N ALA A 179 8.70 -11.48 -13.85
CA ALA A 179 9.39 -11.80 -15.10
C ALA A 179 10.67 -12.59 -14.88
#